data_AF-A0A1I7XEG3-F1
#
_entry.id   AF-A0A1I7XEG3-F1
#
_cell.length_a   1.000
_cell.length_b   1.000
_cell.length_c   1.000
_cell.angle_alpha   90.00
_cell.angle_beta   90.00
_cell.angle_gamma   90.00
#
_symmetry.space_group_name_H-M   'P 1'
#
loop_
_entity.id
_entity.type
_entity.pdbx_description
1 polymer ?
#
loop_
_entity_poly.entity_id
_entity_poly.type
_entity_poly.pdbx_seq_one_letter_code
_entity_poly.pdbx_strand_id
1 'polypeptide(L)'
;MVKRIADVAIMNFLRHQEEYGTKKSSGRPSKLNNRGKRKILRTPSNKTISIVGIRRTCGIDASESTVWRMLDKCPNIVRSQMKKCPQLTQGYKDERLFWATIFMRCYWEKTTFTSLQR
;
A
#
# COMPACT_ATOMS: atom_id res chain seq x y z
N MET A 1 -0.43 39.31 -35.69
CA MET A 1 -1.13 38.26 -34.93
C MET A 1 -0.68 38.18 -33.47
N VAL A 2 0.63 38.32 -33.17
CA VAL A 2 1.21 38.25 -31.81
C VAL A 2 0.69 39.31 -30.83
N LYS A 3 0.51 40.58 -31.26
CA LYS A 3 -0.02 41.66 -30.40
C LYS A 3 -1.40 41.34 -29.80
N ARG A 4 -2.31 40.75 -30.58
CA ARG A 4 -3.67 40.39 -30.12
C ARG A 4 -3.69 39.35 -28.99
N ILE A 5 -2.74 38.42 -28.97
CA ILE A 5 -2.68 37.37 -27.94
C ILE A 5 -2.22 37.97 -26.60
N ALA A 6 -1.25 38.88 -26.65
CA ALA A 6 -0.77 39.60 -25.47
C ALA A 6 -1.86 40.49 -24.87
N ASP A 7 -2.59 41.23 -25.70
CA ASP A 7 -3.68 42.10 -25.25
C ASP A 7 -4.78 41.31 -24.53
N VAL A 8 -5.15 40.12 -25.03
CA VAL A 8 -6.15 39.24 -24.39
C VAL A 8 -5.65 38.70 -23.04
N ALA A 9 -4.38 38.31 -22.95
CA ALA A 9 -3.80 37.85 -21.68
C ALA A 9 -3.74 38.98 -20.63
N ILE A 10 -3.37 40.20 -21.05
CA ILE A 10 -3.33 41.39 -20.19
C ILE A 10 -4.75 41.74 -19.71
N MET A 11 -5.74 41.75 -20.61
CA MET A 11 -7.13 42.01 -20.25
C MET A 11 -7.70 40.96 -19.28
N ASN A 12 -7.35 39.68 -19.47
CA ASN A 12 -7.76 38.62 -18.55
C ASN A 12 -7.10 38.74 -17.17
N PHE A 13 -5.84 39.16 -17.13
CA PHE A 13 -5.13 39.45 -15.88
C PHE A 13 -5.78 40.61 -15.12
N LEU A 14 -6.03 41.74 -15.80
CA LEU A 14 -6.66 42.91 -15.18
C LEU A 14 -8.09 42.65 -14.70
N ARG A 15 -8.85 41.81 -15.41
CA ARG A 15 -10.24 41.46 -15.03
C ARG A 15 -10.31 40.51 -13.84
N HIS A 16 -9.29 39.68 -13.63
CA HIS A 16 -9.31 38.60 -12.64
C HIS A 16 -8.01 38.58 -11.81
N GLN A 17 -7.55 39.74 -11.34
CA GLN A 17 -6.23 39.87 -10.68
C GLN A 17 -6.01 38.88 -9.53
N GLU A 18 -7.02 38.65 -8.69
CA GLU A 18 -6.92 37.71 -7.56
C GLU A 18 -7.01 36.23 -7.99
N GLU A 19 -7.70 35.94 -9.09
CA GLU A 19 -7.96 34.56 -9.56
C GLU A 19 -7.01 34.13 -10.71
N TYR A 20 -6.18 35.05 -11.21
CA TYR A 20 -5.29 34.78 -12.32
C TYR A 20 -4.18 33.81 -11.91
N GLY A 21 -4.00 32.75 -12.69
CA GLY A 21 -3.01 31.70 -12.40
C GLY A 21 -3.39 30.73 -11.28
N THR A 22 -4.52 30.93 -10.58
CA THR A 22 -4.99 29.98 -9.53
C THR A 22 -5.75 28.78 -10.11
N LYS A 23 -6.31 28.94 -11.31
CA LYS A 23 -7.09 27.90 -12.00
C LYS A 23 -6.19 26.73 -12.38
N LYS A 24 -6.38 25.59 -11.71
CA LYS A 24 -5.69 24.34 -12.03
C LYS A 24 -6.29 23.72 -13.28
N SER A 25 -5.42 23.26 -14.19
CA SER A 25 -5.87 22.39 -15.27
C SER A 25 -6.30 21.04 -14.68
N SER A 26 -7.38 20.47 -15.20
CA SER A 26 -7.90 19.16 -14.77
C SER A 26 -6.95 18.01 -15.10
N GLY A 27 -5.97 18.23 -15.97
CA GLY A 27 -5.00 17.22 -16.41
C GLY A 27 -5.64 16.07 -17.19
N ARG A 28 -4.86 15.02 -17.42
CA ARG A 28 -5.33 13.84 -18.14
C ARG A 28 -6.26 12.99 -17.26
N PRO A 29 -7.44 12.57 -17.76
CA PRO A 29 -8.32 11.68 -17.01
C PRO A 29 -7.66 10.32 -16.78
N SER A 30 -7.98 9.70 -15.64
CA SER A 30 -7.46 8.37 -15.30
C SER A 30 -8.08 7.30 -16.19
N LYS A 31 -7.24 6.41 -16.75
CA LYS A 31 -7.71 5.20 -17.46
C LYS A 31 -8.48 4.24 -16.54
N LEU A 32 -8.28 4.33 -15.22
CA LEU A 32 -8.90 3.44 -14.25
C LEU A 32 -10.26 3.96 -13.80
N ASN A 33 -11.30 3.14 -13.99
CA ASN A 33 -12.60 3.37 -13.38
C ASN A 33 -12.51 3.27 -11.84
N ASN A 34 -13.36 4.01 -11.13
CA ASN A 34 -13.50 3.99 -9.66
C ASN A 34 -13.72 2.57 -9.11
N ARG A 35 -14.46 1.72 -9.83
CA ARG A 35 -14.61 0.30 -9.48
C ARG A 35 -13.28 -0.45 -9.53
N GLY A 36 -12.50 -0.23 -10.60
CA GLY A 36 -11.17 -0.82 -10.76
C GLY A 36 -10.21 -0.38 -9.65
N LYS A 37 -10.22 0.92 -9.33
CA LYS A 37 -9.43 1.47 -8.22
C LYS A 37 -9.75 0.79 -6.89
N ARG A 38 -11.05 0.64 -6.56
CA ARG A 38 -11.50 -0.03 -5.34
C ARG A 38 -11.09 -1.50 -5.30
N LYS A 39 -11.18 -2.20 -6.44
CA LYS A 39 -10.77 -3.62 -6.54
C LYS A 39 -9.26 -3.78 -6.30
N ILE A 40 -8.44 -2.89 -6.87
CA ILE A 40 -6.98 -2.88 -6.66
C ILE A 40 -6.63 -2.73 -5.19
N LEU A 41 -7.31 -1.83 -4.47
CA LEU A 41 -7.05 -1.61 -3.04
C LEU A 41 -7.56 -2.76 -2.18
N ARG A 42 -8.75 -3.29 -2.45
CA ARG A 42 -9.39 -4.34 -1.64
C ARG A 42 -8.70 -5.70 -1.75
N THR A 43 -8.12 -6.03 -2.90
CA THR A 43 -7.51 -7.35 -3.13
C THR A 43 -6.33 -7.65 -2.19
N PRO A 44 -5.32 -6.76 -2.04
CA PRO A 44 -4.21 -6.98 -1.12
C PRO A 44 -4.55 -6.72 0.35
N SER A 45 -5.65 -6.03 0.68
CA SER A 45 -6.04 -5.81 2.08
C SER A 45 -6.24 -7.11 2.85
N ASN A 46 -6.71 -8.17 2.19
CA ASN A 46 -7.05 -9.43 2.84
C ASN A 46 -6.10 -10.57 2.46
N LYS A 47 -5.05 -10.32 1.67
CA LYS A 47 -4.22 -11.38 1.09
C LYS A 47 -2.78 -10.94 0.86
N THR A 48 -1.82 -11.82 1.12
CA THR A 48 -0.41 -11.70 0.73
C THR A 48 -0.23 -12.10 -0.73
N ILE A 49 -0.32 -11.13 -1.64
CA ILE A 49 -0.21 -11.33 -3.09
C ILE A 49 0.77 -10.35 -3.74
N SER A 50 1.41 -10.79 -4.82
CA SER A 50 2.30 -9.94 -5.61
C SER A 50 1.54 -8.92 -6.46
N ILE A 51 2.21 -7.86 -6.93
CA ILE A 51 1.61 -6.86 -7.83
C ILE A 51 1.05 -7.50 -9.11
N VAL A 52 1.80 -8.44 -9.69
CA VAL A 52 1.37 -9.23 -10.86
C VAL A 52 0.12 -10.04 -10.51
N GLY A 53 0.10 -10.67 -9.33
CA GLY A 53 -1.07 -11.39 -8.82
C GLY A 53 -2.30 -10.50 -8.65
N ILE A 54 -2.12 -9.28 -8.12
CA ILE A 54 -3.19 -8.27 -7.99
C ILE A 54 -3.73 -7.92 -9.37
N ARG A 55 -2.87 -7.61 -10.33
CA ARG A 55 -3.27 -7.27 -11.71
C ARG A 55 -4.10 -8.39 -12.34
N ARG A 56 -3.61 -9.63 -12.27
CA ARG A 56 -4.30 -10.83 -12.80
C ARG A 56 -5.66 -11.03 -12.13
N THR A 57 -5.72 -10.97 -10.80
CA THR A 57 -6.96 -11.15 -10.02
C THR A 57 -7.97 -10.03 -10.30
N CYS A 58 -7.49 -8.80 -10.49
CA CYS A 58 -8.35 -7.67 -10.77
C CYS A 58 -8.90 -7.71 -12.19
N GLY A 59 -8.19 -8.31 -13.15
CA GLY A 59 -8.59 -8.34 -14.55
C GLY A 59 -8.60 -6.95 -15.19
N ILE A 60 -7.71 -6.07 -14.74
CA ILE A 60 -7.67 -4.66 -15.16
C ILE A 60 -6.59 -4.47 -16.22
N ASP A 61 -6.93 -3.78 -17.31
CA ASP A 61 -6.00 -3.35 -18.36
C ASP A 61 -5.17 -2.13 -17.91
N ALA A 62 -4.31 -2.37 -16.92
CA ALA A 62 -3.35 -1.39 -16.42
C ALA A 62 -1.97 -2.03 -16.23
N SER A 63 -0.95 -1.21 -16.40
CA SER A 63 0.43 -1.62 -16.14
C SER A 63 0.64 -1.92 -14.65
N GLU A 64 1.60 -2.78 -14.36
CA GLU A 64 2.03 -3.13 -12.99
C GLU A 64 2.48 -1.89 -12.21
N SER A 65 3.17 -0.96 -12.89
CA SER A 65 3.56 0.33 -12.33
C SER A 65 2.38 1.22 -11.93
N THR A 66 1.26 1.13 -12.64
CA THR A 66 0.03 1.85 -12.28
C THR A 66 -0.62 1.24 -11.04
N VAL A 67 -0.65 -0.09 -10.94
CA VAL A 67 -1.12 -0.80 -9.75
C VAL A 67 -0.23 -0.45 -8.54
N TRP A 68 1.09 -0.44 -8.72
CA TRP A 68 2.02 -0.08 -7.66
C TRP A 68 1.83 1.37 -7.18
N ARG A 69 1.77 2.35 -8.09
CA ARG A 69 1.51 3.76 -7.73
C ARG A 69 0.19 3.97 -6.99
N MET A 70 -0.79 3.12 -7.23
CA MET A 70 -2.05 3.16 -6.48
C MET A 70 -1.91 2.65 -5.05
N LEU A 71 -1.13 1.59 -4.84
CA LEU A 71 -0.88 1.03 -3.52
C LEU A 71 0.03 1.94 -2.71
N ASP A 72 1.06 2.50 -3.33
CA ASP A 72 2.03 3.42 -2.69
C ASP A 72 1.35 4.69 -2.14
N LYS A 73 0.30 5.18 -2.79
CA LYS A 73 -0.53 6.29 -2.30
C LYS A 73 -1.41 5.93 -1.11
N CYS A 74 -1.60 4.65 -0.80
CA CYS A 74 -2.49 4.21 0.26
C CYS A 74 -1.72 4.03 1.57
N PRO A 75 -1.97 4.85 2.62
CA PRO A 75 -1.21 4.76 3.87
C PRO A 75 -1.46 3.45 4.63
N ASN A 76 -2.57 2.77 4.35
CA ASN A 76 -2.99 1.57 5.09
C ASN A 76 -2.40 0.27 4.53
N ILE A 77 -1.80 0.29 3.34
CA ILE A 77 -1.31 -0.91 2.67
C ILE A 77 0.20 -0.77 2.49
N VAL A 78 0.94 -1.25 3.49
CA VAL A 78 2.40 -1.24 3.48
C VAL A 78 2.92 -2.58 2.98
N ARG A 79 3.81 -2.56 1.98
CA ARG A 79 4.56 -3.76 1.60
C ARG A 79 5.73 -3.91 2.57
N SER A 80 5.75 -5.02 3.31
CA SER A 80 6.89 -5.43 4.11
C SER A 80 7.42 -6.78 3.62
N GLN A 81 8.72 -6.98 3.78
CA GLN A 81 9.32 -8.30 3.64
C GLN A 81 9.38 -8.95 5.02
N MET A 82 8.85 -10.16 5.14
CA MET A 82 8.98 -10.95 6.36
C MET A 82 10.44 -11.36 6.53
N LYS A 83 11.02 -11.12 7.70
CA LYS A 83 12.35 -11.64 8.04
C LYS A 83 12.32 -13.16 7.95
N LYS A 84 13.42 -13.77 7.47
CA LYS A 84 13.50 -15.22 7.43
C LYS A 84 13.40 -15.78 8.85
N CYS A 85 12.40 -16.61 9.10
CA CYS A 85 12.36 -17.45 10.28
C CYS A 85 13.35 -18.61 10.06
N PRO A 86 14.16 -18.99 11.06
CA PRO A 86 14.96 -20.21 10.99
C PRO A 86 14.09 -21.43 10.66
N GLN A 87 14.63 -22.37 9.90
CA GLN A 87 13.89 -23.60 9.58
C GLN A 87 13.69 -24.43 10.84
N LEU A 88 12.43 -24.72 11.17
CA LEU A 88 12.10 -25.63 12.26
C LEU A 88 12.31 -27.07 11.79
N THR A 89 13.39 -27.70 12.25
CA THR A 89 13.61 -29.13 12.08
C THR A 89 12.50 -29.91 12.80
N GLN A 90 12.28 -31.17 12.40
CA GLN A 90 11.23 -31.99 13.01
C GLN A 90 11.46 -32.17 14.52
N GLY A 91 12.71 -32.42 14.95
CA GLY A 91 13.06 -32.51 16.37
C GLY A 91 12.69 -31.25 17.17
N TYR A 92 12.95 -30.05 16.63
CA TYR A 92 12.54 -28.80 17.27
C TYR A 92 11.01 -28.64 17.38
N LYS A 93 10.24 -29.18 16.43
CA LYS A 93 8.77 -29.16 16.51
C LYS A 93 8.28 -30.11 17.60
N ASP A 94 8.87 -31.29 17.68
CA ASP A 94 8.51 -32.32 18.66
C ASP A 94 8.85 -31.86 20.09
N GLU A 95 10.03 -31.26 20.29
CA GLU A 95 10.43 -30.66 21.58
C GLU A 95 9.50 -29.52 22.00
N ARG A 96 9.12 -28.64 21.07
CA ARG A 96 8.16 -27.55 21.34
C ARG A 96 6.79 -28.10 21.74
N LEU A 97 6.33 -29.13 21.06
CA LEU A 97 5.05 -29.77 21.36
C LEU A 97 5.11 -30.45 22.74
N PHE A 98 6.20 -31.14 23.05
CA PHE A 98 6.43 -31.75 24.35
C PHE A 98 6.45 -30.71 25.48
N TRP A 99 7.22 -29.63 25.30
CA TRP A 99 7.26 -28.51 26.25
C TRP A 99 5.86 -27.91 26.45
N ALA A 100 5.14 -27.60 25.36
CA ALA A 100 3.77 -27.09 25.47
C ALA A 100 2.89 -28.08 26.25
N THR A 101 2.92 -29.36 25.91
CA THR A 101 2.09 -30.39 26.56
C THR A 101 2.33 -30.46 28.08
N ILE A 102 3.59 -30.38 28.52
CA ILE A 102 3.96 -30.38 29.94
C ILE A 102 3.53 -29.10 30.63
N PHE A 103 3.82 -27.94 30.03
CA PHE A 103 3.65 -26.64 30.68
C PHE A 103 2.24 -26.04 30.47
N MET A 104 1.36 -26.66 29.67
CA MET A 104 -0.03 -26.23 29.47
C MET A 104 -0.86 -26.19 30.77
N ARG A 105 -0.47 -26.95 31.80
CA ARG A 105 -1.14 -26.99 33.12
C ARG A 105 -0.39 -26.23 34.22
N CYS A 106 0.68 -25.52 33.90
CA CYS A 106 1.46 -24.79 34.91
C CYS A 106 0.76 -23.53 35.41
N TYR A 107 0.99 -23.19 36.69
CA TYR A 107 0.55 -21.94 37.30
C TYR A 107 1.50 -20.80 36.91
N TRP A 108 1.14 -20.10 35.83
CA TRP A 108 1.92 -18.99 35.27
C TRP A 108 2.09 -17.79 36.22
N GLU A 109 1.31 -17.71 37.30
CA GLU A 109 1.37 -16.62 38.30
C GLU A 109 2.72 -16.51 39.02
N LYS A 110 3.48 -17.61 39.13
CA LYS A 110 4.79 -17.63 39.79
C LYS A 110 5.97 -17.68 38.81
N THR A 111 5.71 -17.55 37.51
CA THR A 111 6.74 -17.67 36.46
C THR A 111 7.27 -16.30 36.07
N THR A 112 8.55 -16.03 36.29
CA THR A 112 9.22 -14.83 35.78
C THR A 112 10.05 -15.19 34.55
N PHE A 113 9.73 -14.59 33.40
CA PHE A 113 10.52 -14.74 32.19
C PHE A 113 11.62 -13.67 32.18
N THR A 114 12.88 -14.11 32.22
CA THR A 114 14.03 -13.22 32.01
C THR A 114 14.73 -13.63 30.72
N SER A 115 14.91 -12.68 29.81
CA SER A 115 15.73 -12.90 28.62
C SER A 115 17.18 -12.72 29.01
N LEU A 116 17.95 -13.81 29.11
CA LEU A 116 19.40 -13.72 29.03
C LEU A 116 19.77 -13.40 27.57
N GLN A 117 20.21 -12.19 27.29
CA GLN A 117 20.95 -11.90 26.06
C GLN A 117 22.28 -12.65 26.17
N ARG A 118 22.45 -13.64 25.30
CA ARG A 118 23.69 -14.39 25.13
C ARG A 118 24.34 -13.96 23.83
#